data_AF-A0A6V7K1W3-F1
#
_entry.id   AF-A0A6V7K1W3-F1
#
_cell.length_a   1.000
_cell.length_b   1.000
_cell.length_c   1.000
_cell.angle_alpha   90.00
_cell.angle_beta   90.00
_cell.angle_gamma   90.00
#
_symmetry.space_group_name_H-M   'P 1'
#
loop_
_entity.id
_entity.type
_entity.pdbx_description
1 polymer ?
#
loop_
_entity_poly.entity_id
_entity_poly.type
_entity_poly.pdbx_seq_one_letter_code
_entity_poly.pdbx_strand_id
1 'polypeptide(L)' 'AEYYGLISIGKPAKQFKMIFDTAWADSWIPSQHCAFSELAC' A
#
# COMPACT_ATOMS: atom_id res chain seq x y z
N ALA A 1 -11.26 -10.75 8.90
CA ALA A 1 -10.20 -11.29 8.03
C ALA A 1 -10.34 -10.62 6.69
N GLU A 2 -9.25 -10.12 6.12
CA GLU A 2 -9.23 -9.37 4.87
C GLU A 2 -8.44 -10.15 3.83
N TYR A 3 -8.88 -10.11 2.58
CA TYR A 3 -8.14 -10.71 1.47
C TYR A 3 -7.23 -9.65 0.85
N TYR A 4 -5.94 -9.94 0.83
CA TYR A 4 -4.92 -9.09 0.23
C TYR A 4 -4.04 -9.93 -0.69
N GLY A 5 -3.44 -9.27 -1.67
CA GLY A 5 -2.32 -9.83 -2.43
C GLY A 5 -1.03 -9.07 -2.17
N LEU A 6 0.04 -9.58 -2.75
CA LEU A 6 1.35 -8.94 -2.70
C LEU A 6 1.62 -8.23 -4.02
N ILE A 7 2.04 -6.98 -3.95
CA ILE A 7 2.49 -6.18 -5.09
C ILE A 7 3.95 -5.76 -4.89
N SER A 8 4.63 -5.43 -5.98
CA SER A 8 6.02 -4.95 -5.97
C SER A 8 6.10 -3.58 -6.62
N ILE A 9 6.68 -2.59 -5.93
CA ILE A 9 6.82 -1.20 -6.41
C ILE A 9 8.29 -0.78 -6.38
N GLY A 10 8.73 -0.10 -7.45
CA GLY A 10 10.06 0.53 -7.56
C GLY A 10 11.16 -0.39 -8.11
N LYS A 11 12.38 0.16 -8.18
CA LYS A 11 13.61 -0.56 -8.56
C LYS A 11 14.77 -0.12 -7.65
N PRO A 12 15.34 -1.00 -6.81
CA PRO A 12 14.93 -2.39 -6.58
C PRO A 12 13.50 -2.49 -6.02
N ALA A 13 12.84 -3.60 -6.31
CA ALA A 13 11.43 -3.82 -5.96
C ALA A 13 11.24 -3.93 -4.43
N LYS A 14 10.30 -3.15 -3.89
CA LYS A 14 9.80 -3.27 -2.51
C LYS A 14 8.43 -3.94 -2.53
N GLN A 15 8.20 -4.92 -1.65
CA GLN A 15 6.93 -5.65 -1.58
C GLN A 15 5.95 -4.97 -0.61
N PHE A 16 4.67 -4.91 -1.00
CA PHE A 16 3.58 -4.36 -0.20
C PHE A 16 2.38 -5.31 -0.20
N LYS A 17 1.65 -5.35 0.92
CA LYS A 17 0.33 -6.00 1.00
C LYS A 17 -0.73 -5.01 0.57
N MET A 18 -1.59 -5.39 -0.37
CA MET A 18 -2.62 -4.52 -0.92
C MET A 18 -3.98 -5.23 -0.97
N ILE A 19 -5.03 -4.51 -0.60
CA ILE A 19 -6.42 -4.93 -0.79
C ILE A 19 -6.86 -4.51 -2.20
N PHE A 20 -7.43 -5.43 -2.94
CA PHE A 20 -7.98 -5.18 -4.27
C PHE A 20 -9.45 -4.82 -4.15
N ASP A 21 -9.73 -3.53 -3.90
CA ASP A 21 -11.08 -3.01 -3.76
C ASP A 21 -11.67 -2.63 -5.14
N THR A 22 -12.71 -3.34 -5.58
CA THR A 22 -13.40 -3.07 -6.84
C THR A 22 -14.22 -1.77 -6.83
N ALA A 23 -14.45 -1.17 -5.66
CA ALA A 23 -15.24 0.05 -5.51
C ALA A 23 -14.42 1.34 -5.68
N TRP A 24 -13.09 1.26 -5.75
CA TRP A 24 -12.18 2.40 -5.85
C TRP A 24 -11.23 2.23 -7.06
N ALA A 25 -10.85 3.35 -7.72
CA ALA A 25 -10.03 3.32 -8.94
C ALA A 25 -8.55 3.72 -8.74
N ASP A 26 -8.22 4.42 -7.65
CA ASP A 26 -6.83 4.77 -7.30
C ASP A 26 -6.15 3.71 -6.43
N SER A 27 -4.81 3.74 -6.45
CA SER A 27 -3.96 2.91 -5.60
C SER A 27 -3.05 3.81 -4.76
N TRP A 28 -2.94 3.52 -3.47
CA TRP A 28 -2.07 4.25 -2.55
C TRP A 28 -1.30 3.29 -1.64
N ILE A 29 -0.15 3.73 -1.17
CA ILE A 29 0.68 3.04 -0.16
C ILE A 29 1.20 4.07 0.85
N PRO A 30 1.56 3.64 2.07
CA PRO A 30 2.24 4.51 3.01
C PRO A 30 3.59 5.01 2.49
N SER A 31 3.91 6.28 2.75
CA SER A 31 5.16 6.92 2.34
C SER A 31 6.20 6.85 3.45
N GLN A 32 7.47 6.72 3.07
CA GLN A 32 8.58 6.74 4.03
C GLN A 32 8.81 8.12 4.67
N HIS A 33 8.17 9.16 4.12
CA HIS A 33 8.32 10.55 4.57
C HIS A 33 7.28 10.93 5.64
N CYS A 34 6.40 10.00 6.00
CA CYS A 34 5.32 10.24 6.95
C CYS A 34 5.80 10.23 8.40
N ALA A 35 5.12 11.00 9.25
CA ALA A 35 5.37 10.98 10.69
C ALA A 35 4.92 9.64 11.28
N PHE A 36 5.62 9.16 12.31
CA PHE A 36 5.31 7.87 12.94
C PHE A 36 3.88 7.80 13.52
N SER A 37 3.28 8.94 13.84
CA SER A 37 1.92 9.03 14.37
C SER A 37 0.81 9.08 13.30
N GLU A 38 1.15 9.13 12.01
CA GLU A 38 0.18 9.27 10.92
C GLU A 38 -0.02 7.94 10.17
N LEU A 39 -0.92 7.10 10.68
CA LEU A 39 -1.17 5.74 10.14
C LEU A 39 -1.73 5.69 8.71
N ALA A 40 -2.37 6.76 8.24
CA ALA A 40 -2.95 6.86 6.90
C ALA A 40 -1.98 7.46 5.87
N CYS A 41 -0.84 7.94 6.37
CA CYS A 41 0.33 8.33 5.60
C CYS A 41 1.29 7.13 5.62
#